data_AF-A0A7T4YGF2-F1
#
_entry.id   AF-A0A7T4YGF2-F1
#
_cell.length_a   1.000
_cell.length_b   1.000
_cell.length_c   1.000
_cell.angle_alpha   90.00
_cell.angle_beta   90.00
_cell.angle_gamma   90.00
#
_symmetry.space_group_name_H-M   'P 1'
#
loop_
_entity.id
_entity.type
_entity.pdbx_description
1 polymer ?
#
loop_
_entity_poly.entity_id
_entity_poly.type
_entity_poly.pdbx_seq_one_letter_code
_entity_poly.pdbx_strand_id
1 'polypeptide(L)'
;MSEDTQDQSNTNISVGYDLAGDTSHLFQSKSIDSPSNLVGKVVNSTKRAKFCLDCGYDLRGILTRRCPECGKYFNPNDFNTYAVTPRDAKETKWVLQRPWFLPLLVIGVPTLLYFMLLSAILSIDPNKNAFYPTLEVIFYIAMIISPLWHIAVFIVVMRCIAIRYNFQTRFLIMIATGSLLSSVIYVTSGFSGYSAILALITIVAYAVATIIAEGYSSLWE
;
A
#
# COMPACT_ATOMS: atom_id res chain seq x y z
N MET A 1 -27.55 27.93 83.67
CA MET A 1 -28.11 27.33 82.46
C MET A 1 -27.29 27.92 81.34
N SER A 2 -26.25 27.20 80.95
CA SER A 2 -25.10 27.70 80.21
C SER A 2 -25.12 27.06 78.83
N GLU A 3 -25.19 27.89 77.79
CA GLU A 3 -25.08 27.50 76.39
C GLU A 3 -23.62 27.67 75.94
N ASP A 4 -22.95 26.55 75.70
CA ASP A 4 -21.65 26.51 75.02
C ASP A 4 -21.87 26.09 73.56
N THR A 5 -21.66 27.03 72.65
CA THR A 5 -21.72 26.83 71.19
C THR A 5 -20.32 26.48 70.69
N GLN A 6 -20.09 25.22 70.31
CA GLN A 6 -18.84 24.78 69.67
C GLN A 6 -18.88 25.01 68.15
N ASP A 7 -17.94 25.84 67.69
CA ASP A 7 -17.62 26.13 66.30
C ASP A 7 -16.76 25.00 65.70
N GLN A 8 -17.24 24.29 64.68
CA GLN A 8 -16.48 23.28 63.94
C GLN A 8 -15.90 23.89 62.66
N SER A 9 -14.60 24.19 62.68
CA SER A 9 -13.84 24.62 61.52
C SER A 9 -13.52 23.44 60.59
N ASN A 10 -14.11 23.47 59.40
CA ASN A 10 -13.98 22.45 58.36
C ASN A 10 -12.74 22.76 57.51
N THR A 11 -11.63 22.08 57.76
CA THR A 11 -10.40 22.17 56.95
C THR A 11 -10.43 21.18 55.80
N ASN A 12 -10.78 21.66 54.61
CA ASN A 12 -10.66 20.91 53.36
C ASN A 12 -9.18 20.74 52.98
N ILE A 13 -8.61 19.57 53.26
CA ILE A 13 -7.30 19.14 52.78
C ILE A 13 -7.48 18.59 51.36
N SER A 14 -6.97 19.34 50.38
CA SER A 14 -6.87 18.90 48.99
C SER A 14 -5.68 17.95 48.83
N VAL A 15 -5.95 16.65 48.82
CA VAL A 15 -4.97 15.63 48.45
C VAL A 15 -4.84 15.62 46.92
N GLY A 16 -3.69 16.04 46.40
CA GLY A 16 -3.37 15.92 44.98
C GLY A 16 -3.11 14.46 44.62
N TYR A 17 -3.93 13.90 43.72
CA TYR A 17 -3.73 12.54 43.19
C TYR A 17 -2.88 12.61 41.93
N ASP A 18 -1.74 11.93 41.95
CA ASP A 18 -0.81 11.83 40.84
C ASP A 18 -1.33 10.79 39.82
N LEU A 19 -2.14 11.24 38.85
CA LEU A 19 -2.87 10.42 37.87
C LEU A 19 -2.00 9.76 36.78
N ALA A 20 -0.67 9.90 36.82
CA ALA A 20 0.22 9.42 35.77
C ALA A 20 0.85 8.04 36.04
N GLY A 21 0.71 7.48 37.26
CA GLY A 21 1.50 6.32 37.70
C GLY A 21 0.92 4.93 37.44
N ASP A 22 -0.40 4.79 37.21
CA ASP A 22 -1.03 3.47 37.27
C ASP A 22 -2.00 3.20 36.12
N THR A 23 -1.45 3.01 34.94
CA THR A 23 -2.18 2.52 33.75
C THR A 23 -2.12 0.99 33.61
N SER A 24 -1.50 0.29 34.57
CA SER A 24 -1.30 -1.16 34.52
C SER A 24 -2.61 -1.95 34.57
N HIS A 25 -3.66 -1.38 35.17
CA HIS A 25 -5.00 -1.95 35.25
C HIS A 25 -5.85 -1.75 33.98
N LEU A 26 -5.48 -0.81 33.09
CA LEU A 26 -6.23 -0.54 31.86
C LEU A 26 -5.89 -1.51 30.72
N PHE A 27 -4.83 -2.30 30.87
CA PHE A 27 -4.52 -3.43 29.99
C PHE A 27 -4.91 -4.77 30.64
N GLN A 28 -6.18 -4.93 30.98
CA GLN A 28 -6.74 -6.28 31.11
C GLN A 28 -6.74 -6.92 29.72
N SER A 29 -5.70 -7.70 29.44
CA SER A 29 -5.63 -8.60 28.29
C SER A 29 -6.88 -9.48 28.29
N LYS A 30 -7.84 -9.12 27.45
CA LYS A 30 -9.05 -9.90 27.23
C LYS A 30 -8.62 -11.20 26.56
N SER A 31 -8.47 -12.24 27.37
CA SER A 31 -8.13 -13.59 26.92
C SER A 31 -9.10 -14.00 25.81
N ILE A 32 -8.52 -14.25 24.62
CA ILE A 32 -9.25 -14.56 23.39
C ILE A 32 -9.89 -15.97 23.45
N ASP A 33 -9.60 -16.75 24.48
CA ASP A 33 -9.97 -18.16 24.55
C ASP A 33 -11.19 -18.45 25.43
N SER A 34 -12.01 -17.45 25.77
CA SER A 34 -13.31 -17.70 26.41
C SER A 34 -14.33 -18.15 25.36
N PRO A 35 -14.79 -19.42 25.35
CA PRO A 35 -15.92 -19.85 24.53
C PRO A 35 -17.17 -19.16 25.08
N SER A 36 -17.47 -18.00 24.50
CA SER A 36 -18.71 -17.29 24.80
C SER A 36 -19.87 -18.16 24.29
N ASN A 37 -20.49 -18.88 25.23
CA ASN A 37 -21.81 -19.49 25.17
C ASN A 37 -22.90 -18.40 24.98
N LEU A 38 -22.75 -17.56 23.96
CA LEU A 38 -23.79 -16.65 23.48
C LEU A 38 -24.62 -17.41 22.45
N VAL A 39 -25.42 -18.34 22.97
CA VAL A 39 -26.55 -18.92 22.25
C VAL A 39 -27.43 -17.77 21.74
N GLY A 40 -27.41 -17.52 20.43
CA GLY A 40 -28.42 -16.72 19.73
C GLY A 40 -28.10 -15.26 19.39
N LYS A 41 -26.92 -14.70 19.72
CA LYS A 41 -26.61 -13.32 19.31
C LYS A 41 -26.18 -13.29 17.84
N VAL A 42 -27.09 -12.89 16.95
CA VAL A 42 -26.81 -12.66 15.52
C VAL A 42 -25.62 -11.72 15.38
N VAL A 43 -24.48 -12.27 14.94
CA VAL A 43 -23.18 -11.57 14.88
C VAL A 43 -23.15 -10.48 13.80
N ASN A 44 -24.15 -10.46 12.91
CA ASN A 44 -24.21 -9.58 11.74
C ASN A 44 -25.62 -8.96 11.59
N SER A 45 -26.03 -8.06 12.51
CA SER A 45 -27.29 -7.30 12.39
C SER A 45 -27.16 -6.02 11.56
N THR A 46 -25.96 -5.70 11.07
CA THR A 46 -25.77 -4.53 10.21
C THR A 46 -26.58 -4.71 8.94
N LYS A 47 -27.52 -3.78 8.69
CA LYS A 47 -28.44 -3.78 7.53
C LYS A 47 -27.74 -3.82 6.16
N ARG A 48 -26.43 -3.55 6.13
CA ARG A 48 -25.61 -3.53 4.91
C ARG A 48 -25.25 -4.95 4.49
N ALA A 49 -25.41 -5.24 3.20
CA ALA A 49 -25.01 -6.52 2.61
C ALA A 49 -23.49 -6.70 2.72
N LYS A 50 -23.06 -7.93 3.01
CA LYS A 50 -21.66 -8.35 3.09
C LYS A 50 -21.53 -9.66 2.33
N PHE A 51 -20.55 -9.78 1.46
CA PHE A 51 -20.33 -10.95 0.62
C PHE A 51 -18.95 -11.54 0.85
N CYS A 52 -18.81 -12.86 0.79
CA CYS A 52 -17.52 -13.52 0.92
C CYS A 52 -16.61 -13.18 -0.27
N LEU A 53 -15.35 -12.82 -0.02
CA LEU A 53 -14.39 -12.46 -1.07
C LEU A 53 -13.98 -13.63 -1.99
N ASP A 54 -14.18 -14.90 -1.58
CA ASP A 54 -13.74 -16.05 -2.39
C ASP A 54 -14.84 -16.66 -3.27
N CYS A 55 -16.05 -16.82 -2.70
CA CYS A 55 -17.18 -17.44 -3.38
C CYS A 55 -18.31 -16.46 -3.70
N GLY A 56 -18.29 -15.24 -3.15
CA GLY A 56 -19.37 -14.25 -3.33
C GLY A 56 -20.63 -14.54 -2.52
N TYR A 57 -20.62 -15.51 -1.59
CA TYR A 57 -21.80 -15.86 -0.78
C TYR A 57 -22.20 -14.73 0.16
N ASP A 58 -23.51 -14.54 0.35
CA ASP A 58 -24.07 -13.51 1.25
C ASP A 58 -23.86 -13.88 2.73
N LEU A 59 -23.13 -13.05 3.45
CA LEU A 59 -22.75 -13.26 4.86
C LEU A 59 -23.75 -12.64 5.85
N ARG A 60 -24.90 -12.15 5.38
CA ARG A 60 -25.98 -11.65 6.25
C ARG A 60 -26.62 -12.79 7.03
N GLY A 61 -26.91 -12.55 8.32
CA GLY A 61 -27.62 -13.50 9.17
C GLY A 61 -26.84 -14.74 9.60
N ILE A 62 -25.58 -14.89 9.18
CA ILE A 62 -24.75 -16.03 9.58
C ILE A 62 -24.32 -15.89 11.05
N LEU A 63 -24.49 -16.95 11.82
CA LEU A 63 -24.13 -17.02 13.24
C LEU A 63 -22.62 -17.26 13.45
N THR A 64 -21.98 -17.94 12.50
CA THR A 64 -20.55 -18.30 12.53
C THR A 64 -19.67 -17.28 11.80
N ARG A 65 -18.41 -17.12 12.22
CA ARG A 65 -17.39 -16.31 11.51
C ARG A 65 -16.71 -17.05 10.34
N ARG A 66 -17.38 -18.05 9.77
CA ARG A 66 -16.90 -18.80 8.60
C ARG A 66 -17.98 -18.81 7.53
N CYS A 67 -17.55 -18.68 6.27
CA CYS A 67 -18.44 -18.82 5.13
C CYS A 67 -18.90 -20.28 5.01
N PRO A 68 -20.22 -20.56 4.86
CA PRO A 68 -20.74 -21.91 4.75
C PRO A 68 -20.36 -22.60 3.44
N GLU A 69 -20.10 -21.83 2.38
CA GLU A 69 -19.74 -22.37 1.06
C GLU A 69 -18.25 -22.74 0.98
N CYS A 70 -17.35 -21.82 1.33
CA CYS A 70 -15.90 -22.00 1.14
C CYS A 70 -15.12 -22.24 2.44
N GLY A 71 -15.77 -22.18 3.61
CA GLY A 71 -15.12 -22.36 4.91
C GLY A 71 -14.21 -21.21 5.36
N LYS A 72 -14.00 -20.18 4.52
CA LYS A 72 -13.09 -19.07 4.82
C LYS A 72 -13.56 -18.27 6.02
N TYR A 73 -12.62 -17.94 6.90
CA TYR A 73 -12.89 -17.06 8.04
C TYR A 73 -13.16 -15.63 7.57
N PHE A 74 -14.15 -14.97 8.16
CA PHE A 74 -14.42 -13.55 7.93
C PHE A 74 -14.60 -12.82 9.26
N ASN A 75 -14.21 -11.55 9.28
CA ASN A 75 -14.35 -10.68 10.43
C ASN A 75 -15.27 -9.49 10.06
N PRO A 76 -16.46 -9.36 10.66
CA PRO A 76 -17.40 -8.28 10.34
C PRO A 76 -16.85 -6.87 10.52
N ASN A 77 -15.80 -6.72 11.35
CA ASN A 77 -15.14 -5.47 11.67
C ASN A 77 -13.91 -5.20 10.78
N ASP A 78 -13.54 -6.14 9.92
CA ASP A 78 -12.42 -6.02 9.00
C ASP A 78 -12.92 -6.03 7.56
N PHE A 79 -12.89 -4.85 6.93
CA PHE A 79 -13.31 -4.64 5.54
C PHE A 79 -12.48 -5.46 4.54
N ASN A 80 -11.28 -5.93 4.91
CA ASN A 80 -10.47 -6.78 4.03
C ASN A 80 -10.92 -8.24 3.99
N THR A 81 -11.96 -8.61 4.75
CA THR A 81 -12.48 -9.99 4.80
C THR A 81 -13.81 -10.19 4.08
N TYR A 82 -14.48 -9.12 3.64
CA TYR A 82 -15.75 -9.17 2.93
C TYR A 82 -15.88 -8.07 1.87
N ALA A 83 -16.75 -8.28 0.89
CA ALA A 83 -17.13 -7.28 -0.10
C ALA A 83 -18.50 -6.67 0.23
N VAL A 84 -18.74 -5.42 -0.16
CA VAL A 84 -20.04 -4.75 0.04
C VAL A 84 -21.02 -5.12 -1.07
N THR A 85 -20.52 -5.38 -2.29
CA THR A 85 -21.33 -5.83 -3.42
C THR A 85 -20.86 -7.20 -3.93
N PRO A 86 -21.75 -8.00 -4.54
CA PRO A 86 -21.37 -9.30 -5.10
C PRO A 86 -20.47 -9.15 -6.34
N ARG A 87 -20.50 -7.99 -7.02
CA ARG A 87 -19.60 -7.69 -8.13
C ARG A 87 -18.16 -7.49 -7.62
N ASP A 88 -17.98 -6.75 -6.54
CA ASP A 88 -16.65 -6.51 -5.95
C ASP A 88 -15.98 -7.82 -5.52
N ALA A 89 -16.75 -8.77 -4.97
CA ALA A 89 -16.25 -10.10 -4.59
C ALA A 89 -15.73 -10.90 -5.80
N LYS A 90 -16.42 -10.85 -6.94
CA LYS A 90 -15.95 -11.53 -8.16
C LYS A 90 -14.72 -10.83 -8.73
N GLU A 91 -14.73 -9.50 -8.82
CA GLU A 91 -13.62 -8.74 -9.38
C GLU A 91 -12.35 -8.90 -8.54
N THR A 92 -12.45 -8.93 -7.20
CA THR A 92 -11.29 -9.15 -6.34
C THR A 92 -10.62 -10.50 -6.57
N LYS A 93 -11.36 -11.55 -6.92
CA LYS A 93 -10.79 -12.87 -7.23
C LYS A 93 -10.00 -12.87 -8.54
N TRP A 94 -10.56 -12.28 -9.59
CA TRP A 94 -9.90 -12.15 -10.88
C TRP A 94 -8.64 -11.29 -10.82
N VAL A 95 -8.69 -10.20 -10.06
CA VAL A 95 -7.53 -9.32 -9.86
C VAL A 95 -6.45 -10.00 -9.01
N LEU A 96 -6.82 -10.84 -8.03
CA LEU A 96 -5.85 -11.54 -7.17
C LEU A 96 -5.17 -12.73 -7.85
N GLN A 97 -5.87 -13.37 -8.80
CA GLN A 97 -5.27 -14.38 -9.67
C GLN A 97 -4.43 -13.80 -10.80
N ARG A 98 -4.43 -12.46 -10.96
CA ARG A 98 -3.58 -11.83 -11.96
C ARG A 98 -2.13 -12.06 -11.55
N PRO A 99 -1.30 -12.65 -12.44
CA PRO A 99 -0.01 -13.12 -12.03
C PRO A 99 0.88 -11.97 -11.58
N TRP A 100 1.44 -12.10 -10.38
CA TRP A 100 2.45 -11.19 -9.84
C TRP A 100 3.68 -11.05 -10.76
N PHE A 101 3.91 -11.99 -11.68
CA PHE A 101 4.95 -11.88 -12.71
C PHE A 101 4.61 -10.92 -13.85
N LEU A 102 3.36 -10.49 -14.03
CA LEU A 102 2.96 -9.61 -15.14
C LEU A 102 3.67 -8.25 -15.13
N PRO A 103 3.77 -7.52 -14.00
CA PRO A 103 4.62 -6.32 -13.93
C PRO A 103 6.11 -6.65 -14.17
N LEU A 104 6.59 -7.79 -13.68
CA LEU A 104 7.97 -8.22 -13.88
C LEU A 104 8.26 -8.53 -15.37
N LEU A 105 7.30 -9.08 -16.09
CA LEU A 105 7.40 -9.35 -17.52
C LEU A 105 7.36 -8.05 -18.32
N VAL A 106 6.44 -7.13 -17.98
CA VAL A 106 6.27 -5.84 -18.68
C VAL A 106 7.47 -4.90 -18.48
N ILE A 107 8.16 -4.98 -17.34
CA ILE A 107 9.35 -4.17 -17.05
C ILE A 107 10.64 -4.91 -17.45
N GLY A 108 10.72 -6.20 -17.11
CA GLY A 108 11.91 -7.04 -17.28
C GLY A 108 12.24 -7.36 -18.73
N VAL A 109 11.24 -7.61 -19.58
CA VAL A 109 11.49 -7.94 -20.99
C VAL A 109 12.08 -6.73 -21.75
N PRO A 110 11.49 -5.51 -21.69
CA PRO A 110 12.07 -4.36 -22.35
C PRO A 110 13.46 -3.98 -21.84
N THR A 111 13.70 -4.10 -20.52
CA THR A 111 15.02 -3.82 -19.94
C THR A 111 16.08 -4.82 -20.41
N LEU A 112 15.76 -6.12 -20.45
CA LEU A 112 16.67 -7.13 -21.02
C LEU A 112 16.96 -6.88 -22.51
N LEU A 113 15.94 -6.56 -23.31
CA LEU A 113 16.11 -6.23 -24.73
C LEU A 113 16.99 -4.99 -24.91
N TYR A 114 16.83 -3.98 -24.06
CA TYR A 114 17.67 -2.79 -24.06
C TYR A 114 19.13 -3.10 -23.73
N PHE A 115 19.39 -3.92 -22.70
CA PHE A 115 20.75 -4.37 -22.36
C PHE A 115 21.40 -5.17 -23.48
N MET A 116 20.64 -6.06 -24.14
CA MET A 116 21.12 -6.82 -25.30
C MET A 116 21.43 -5.91 -26.51
N LEU A 117 20.62 -4.88 -26.74
CA LEU A 117 20.88 -3.90 -27.80
C LEU A 117 22.15 -3.07 -27.49
N LEU A 118 22.29 -2.61 -26.25
CA LEU A 118 23.46 -1.86 -25.80
C LEU A 118 24.74 -2.69 -25.93
N SER A 119 24.72 -3.97 -25.52
CA SER A 119 25.88 -4.85 -25.64
C SER A 119 26.25 -5.14 -27.10
N ALA A 120 25.25 -5.26 -27.98
CA ALA A 120 25.47 -5.41 -29.42
C ALA A 120 26.14 -4.18 -30.03
N ILE A 121 25.71 -2.96 -29.66
CA ILE A 121 26.32 -1.71 -30.13
C ILE A 121 27.77 -1.60 -29.68
N LEU A 122 28.06 -1.92 -28.41
CA LEU A 122 29.42 -1.87 -27.86
C LEU A 122 30.38 -2.88 -28.51
N SER A 123 29.86 -3.93 -29.13
CA SER A 123 30.66 -4.97 -29.79
C SER A 123 31.01 -4.63 -31.25
N ILE A 124 30.40 -3.59 -31.83
CA ILE A 124 30.57 -3.22 -33.24
C ILE A 124 31.71 -2.21 -33.39
N ASP A 125 32.67 -2.54 -34.27
CA ASP A 125 33.78 -1.68 -34.64
C ASP A 125 33.25 -0.50 -35.51
N PRO A 126 33.25 0.75 -35.02
CA PRO A 126 32.54 1.86 -35.65
C PRO A 126 33.07 2.19 -37.05
N ASN A 127 34.33 1.85 -37.33
CA ASN A 127 34.98 2.17 -38.58
C ASN A 127 34.67 1.19 -39.73
N LYS A 128 34.07 0.02 -39.43
CA LYS A 128 33.84 -1.04 -40.42
C LYS A 128 32.39 -1.18 -40.86
N ASN A 129 31.44 -0.69 -40.06
CA ASN A 129 30.02 -0.96 -40.27
C ASN A 129 29.26 0.32 -40.63
N ALA A 130 28.75 0.39 -41.86
CA ALA A 130 27.90 1.48 -42.35
C ALA A 130 26.59 1.66 -41.56
N PHE A 131 26.19 0.67 -40.77
CA PHE A 131 24.97 0.69 -39.95
C PHE A 131 25.11 1.35 -38.58
N TYR A 132 26.34 1.70 -38.16
CA TYR A 132 26.59 2.34 -36.87
C TYR A 132 25.72 3.59 -36.61
N PRO A 133 25.62 4.59 -37.52
CA PRO A 133 24.81 5.79 -37.27
C PRO A 133 23.31 5.47 -37.12
N THR A 134 22.80 4.46 -37.84
CA THR A 134 21.40 4.06 -37.72
C THR A 134 21.12 3.42 -36.36
N LEU A 135 22.02 2.55 -35.89
CA LEU A 135 21.90 1.92 -34.57
C LEU A 135 22.00 2.94 -33.43
N GLU A 136 22.86 3.94 -33.58
CA GLU A 136 23.01 5.04 -32.63
C GLU A 136 21.72 5.86 -32.50
N VAL A 137 21.07 6.21 -33.62
CA VAL A 137 19.77 6.92 -33.60
C VAL A 137 18.67 6.07 -32.95
N ILE A 138 18.59 4.78 -33.29
CA ILE A 138 17.62 3.85 -32.68
C ILE A 138 17.83 3.78 -31.16
N PHE A 139 19.09 3.73 -30.72
CA PHE A 139 19.45 3.72 -29.30
C PHE A 139 18.98 4.99 -28.58
N TYR A 140 19.22 6.18 -29.15
CA TYR A 140 18.76 7.44 -28.57
C TYR A 140 17.23 7.52 -28.47
N ILE A 141 16.51 7.07 -29.50
CA ILE A 141 15.03 7.03 -29.48
C ILE A 141 14.55 6.08 -28.37
N ALA A 142 15.14 4.88 -28.26
CA ALA A 142 14.80 3.92 -27.22
C ALA A 142 15.10 4.47 -25.81
N MET A 143 16.19 5.21 -25.65
CA MET A 143 16.57 5.88 -24.40
C MET A 143 15.55 6.95 -23.98
N ILE A 144 14.95 7.67 -24.92
CA ILE A 144 13.93 8.69 -24.63
C ILE A 144 12.55 8.06 -24.34
N ILE A 145 12.18 7.02 -25.07
CA ILE A 145 10.87 6.35 -24.94
C ILE A 145 10.80 5.48 -23.67
N SER A 146 11.92 4.85 -23.28
CA SER A 146 11.97 3.92 -22.15
C SER A 146 11.48 4.51 -20.82
N PRO A 147 11.91 5.72 -20.39
CA PRO A 147 11.38 6.37 -19.19
C PRO A 147 9.88 6.61 -19.24
N LEU A 148 9.35 7.05 -20.38
CA LEU A 148 7.90 7.29 -20.55
C LEU A 148 7.10 5.99 -20.39
N TRP A 149 7.61 4.89 -20.95
CA TRP A 149 7.01 3.56 -20.77
C TRP A 149 7.04 3.12 -19.30
N HIS A 150 8.17 3.29 -18.63
CA HIS A 150 8.32 2.89 -17.22
C HIS A 150 7.40 3.69 -16.31
N ILE A 151 7.26 5.00 -16.54
CA ILE A 151 6.32 5.86 -15.82
C ILE A 151 4.87 5.39 -16.05
N ALA A 152 4.48 5.09 -17.29
CA ALA A 152 3.14 4.62 -17.61
C ALA A 152 2.82 3.27 -16.93
N VAL A 153 3.73 2.30 -17.04
CA VAL A 153 3.60 0.99 -16.37
C VAL A 153 3.53 1.16 -14.87
N PHE A 154 4.37 2.05 -14.31
CA PHE A 154 4.39 2.35 -12.89
C PHE A 154 3.04 2.90 -12.40
N ILE A 155 2.45 3.87 -13.11
CA ILE A 155 1.14 4.44 -12.76
C ILE A 155 0.06 3.35 -12.76
N VAL A 156 0.06 2.45 -13.75
CA VAL A 156 -0.89 1.34 -13.83
C VAL A 156 -0.70 0.38 -12.66
N VAL A 157 0.54 0.00 -12.37
CA VAL A 157 0.88 -0.89 -11.24
C VAL A 157 0.46 -0.25 -9.92
N MET A 158 0.74 1.04 -9.72
CA MET A 158 0.34 1.76 -8.50
C MET A 158 -1.18 1.86 -8.37
N ARG A 159 -1.92 2.11 -9.45
CA ARG A 159 -3.38 2.08 -9.40
C ARG A 159 -3.92 0.71 -9.00
N CYS A 160 -3.28 -0.36 -9.46
CA CYS A 160 -3.66 -1.72 -9.05
C CYS A 160 -3.30 -2.03 -7.59
N ILE A 161 -2.16 -1.54 -7.10
CA ILE A 161 -1.63 -1.79 -5.74
C ILE A 161 -2.32 -0.91 -4.69
N ALA A 162 -2.67 0.34 -5.05
CA ALA A 162 -3.31 1.32 -4.17
C ALA A 162 -4.71 0.89 -3.69
N ILE A 163 -5.29 -0.15 -4.28
CA ILE A 163 -6.58 -0.70 -3.86
C ILE A 163 -6.41 -1.71 -2.70
N ARG A 164 -5.21 -2.27 -2.48
CA ARG A 164 -5.03 -3.40 -1.54
C ARG A 164 -3.97 -3.24 -0.47
N TYR A 165 -2.90 -2.49 -0.72
CA TYR A 165 -1.76 -2.50 0.18
C TYR A 165 -1.82 -1.38 1.21
N ASN A 166 -1.32 -1.67 2.41
CA ASN A 166 -1.10 -0.66 3.46
C ASN A 166 -0.07 0.39 2.98
N PHE A 167 -0.20 1.60 3.52
CA PHE A 167 0.64 2.76 3.20
C PHE A 167 2.14 2.44 3.17
N GLN A 168 2.65 1.70 4.17
CA GLN A 168 4.07 1.34 4.24
C GLN A 168 4.55 0.49 3.06
N THR A 169 3.73 -0.45 2.57
CA THR A 169 4.11 -1.28 1.41
C THR A 169 4.10 -0.47 0.13
N ARG A 170 3.19 0.50 0.00
CA ARG A 170 3.17 1.45 -1.15
C ARG A 170 4.47 2.25 -1.18
N PHE A 171 4.89 2.77 -0.02
CA PHE A 171 6.10 3.59 0.11
C PHE A 171 7.38 2.80 -0.22
N LEU A 172 7.50 1.55 0.24
CA LEU A 172 8.66 0.70 -0.08
C LEU A 172 8.76 0.35 -1.57
N ILE A 173 7.63 0.01 -2.20
CA ILE A 173 7.59 -0.28 -3.65
C ILE A 173 7.98 0.97 -4.45
N MET A 174 7.50 2.14 -4.03
CA MET A 174 7.86 3.42 -4.63
C MET A 174 9.36 3.72 -4.56
N ILE A 175 9.98 3.58 -3.39
CA ILE A 175 11.42 3.82 -3.22
C ILE A 175 12.20 2.88 -4.14
N ALA A 176 11.88 1.58 -4.12
CA ALA A 176 12.57 0.60 -4.96
C ALA A 176 12.45 0.93 -6.46
N THR A 177 11.28 1.38 -6.91
CA THR A 177 11.08 1.73 -8.33
C THR A 177 11.79 3.02 -8.71
N GLY A 178 11.76 4.04 -7.84
CA GLY A 178 12.51 5.28 -8.03
C GLY A 178 14.02 5.06 -8.08
N SER A 179 14.54 4.15 -7.24
CA SER A 179 15.95 3.75 -7.25
C SER A 179 16.35 3.05 -8.55
N LEU A 180 15.50 2.16 -9.08
CA LEU A 180 15.74 1.49 -10.36
C LEU A 180 15.70 2.45 -11.56
N LEU A 181 14.82 3.45 -11.53
CA LEU A 181 14.80 4.49 -12.57
C LEU A 181 16.04 5.39 -12.49
N SER A 182 16.47 5.72 -11.27
CA SER A 182 17.64 6.57 -11.04
C SER A 182 18.94 5.88 -11.46
N SER A 183 19.06 4.56 -11.26
CA SER A 183 20.25 3.81 -11.67
C SER A 183 20.41 3.75 -13.20
N VAL A 184 19.32 3.66 -13.96
CA VAL A 184 19.35 3.73 -15.43
C VAL A 184 19.89 5.08 -15.90
N ILE A 185 19.39 6.18 -15.32
CA ILE A 185 19.87 7.54 -15.62
C ILE A 185 21.37 7.67 -15.28
N TYR A 186 21.79 7.10 -14.16
CA TYR A 186 23.18 7.16 -13.70
C TYR A 186 24.14 6.43 -14.65
N VAL A 187 23.72 5.30 -15.20
CA VAL A 187 24.51 4.49 -16.14
C VAL A 187 24.62 5.16 -17.51
N THR A 188 23.53 5.76 -18.02
CA THR A 188 23.52 6.34 -19.38
C THR A 188 24.20 7.69 -19.48
N SER A 189 24.27 8.45 -18.38
CA SER A 189 24.75 9.85 -18.40
C SER A 189 26.25 9.99 -18.12
N GLY A 190 26.97 8.89 -17.87
CA GLY A 190 28.41 8.88 -17.67
C GLY A 190 28.88 9.89 -16.62
N PHE A 191 28.64 9.62 -15.33
CA PHE A 191 29.20 10.35 -14.16
C PHE A 191 29.35 11.88 -14.29
N SER A 192 28.45 12.52 -15.02
CA SER A 192 28.39 13.97 -15.16
C SER A 192 27.62 14.53 -13.95
N GLY A 193 28.08 15.64 -13.35
CA GLY A 193 27.40 16.25 -12.19
C GLY A 193 25.91 16.57 -12.41
N TYR A 194 25.49 16.70 -13.67
CA TYR A 194 24.09 16.90 -14.05
C TYR A 194 23.21 15.66 -13.82
N SER A 195 23.77 14.45 -13.82
CA SER A 195 23.01 13.22 -13.57
C SER A 195 22.52 13.11 -12.13
N ALA A 196 23.36 13.53 -11.18
CA ALA A 196 22.99 13.58 -9.77
C ALA A 196 21.85 14.59 -9.53
N ILE A 197 21.92 15.75 -10.19
CA ILE A 197 20.88 16.79 -10.10
C ILE A 197 19.57 16.28 -10.70
N LEU A 198 19.59 15.66 -11.87
CA LEU A 198 18.39 15.09 -12.50
C LEU A 198 17.79 13.97 -11.67
N ALA A 199 18.60 13.07 -11.10
CA ALA A 199 18.10 12.04 -10.19
C ALA A 199 17.42 12.65 -8.96
N LEU A 200 18.01 13.70 -8.37
CA LEU A 200 17.47 14.37 -7.19
C LEU A 200 16.16 15.12 -7.51
N ILE A 201 16.08 15.82 -8.66
CA ILE A 201 14.84 16.44 -9.15
C ILE A 201 13.75 15.38 -9.35
N THR A 202 14.09 14.23 -9.93
CA THR A 202 13.13 13.15 -10.18
C THR A 202 12.60 12.60 -8.86
N ILE A 203 13.46 12.36 -7.88
CA ILE A 203 13.07 11.91 -6.53
C ILE A 203 12.15 12.94 -5.85
N VAL A 204 12.49 14.22 -5.91
CA VAL A 204 11.72 15.30 -5.28
C VAL A 204 10.37 15.50 -5.96
N ALA A 205 10.32 15.62 -7.29
CA ALA A 205 9.09 15.77 -8.04
C ALA A 205 8.13 14.60 -7.78
N TYR A 206 8.71 13.41 -7.64
CA TYR A 206 7.97 12.21 -7.35
C TYR A 206 7.43 12.18 -5.91
N ALA A 207 8.24 12.55 -4.91
CA ALA A 207 7.79 12.71 -3.53
C ALA A 207 6.60 13.70 -3.44
N VAL A 208 6.70 14.84 -4.13
CA VAL A 208 5.64 15.86 -4.21
C VAL A 208 4.37 15.30 -4.86
N ALA A 209 4.49 14.60 -5.99
CA ALA A 209 3.35 13.99 -6.66
C ALA A 209 2.58 13.02 -5.74
N THR A 210 3.28 12.25 -4.91
CA THR A 210 2.64 11.40 -3.90
C THR A 210 1.89 12.16 -2.83
N ILE A 211 2.51 13.20 -2.26
CA ILE A 211 1.86 14.03 -1.23
C ILE A 211 0.57 14.65 -1.78
N ILE A 212 0.60 15.12 -3.03
CA ILE A 212 -0.58 15.66 -3.71
C ILE A 212 -1.64 14.58 -3.91
N ALA A 213 -1.27 13.40 -4.40
CA ALA A 213 -2.20 12.31 -4.64
C ALA A 213 -2.92 11.87 -3.34
N GLU A 214 -2.21 11.84 -2.22
CA GLU A 214 -2.80 11.55 -0.90
C GLU A 214 -3.73 12.65 -0.41
N GLY A 215 -3.32 13.92 -0.56
CA GLY A 215 -4.16 15.07 -0.21
C GLY A 215 -5.47 15.11 -0.99
N TYR A 216 -5.49 14.60 -2.22
CA TYR A 216 -6.73 14.43 -2.97
C TYR A 216 -7.57 13.25 -2.49
N SER A 217 -6.96 12.13 -2.09
CA SER A 217 -7.73 10.95 -1.68
C SER A 217 -8.58 11.16 -0.44
N SER A 218 -8.14 11.98 0.51
CA SER A 218 -8.90 12.33 1.72
C SER A 218 -10.09 13.26 1.46
N LEU A 219 -10.18 13.87 0.28
CA LEU A 219 -11.33 14.69 -0.12
C LEU A 219 -12.50 13.85 -0.69
N TRP A 220 -12.28 12.56 -0.97
CA TRP A 220 -13.28 11.67 -1.57
C TRP A 220 -13.86 10.63 -0.59
N GLU A 221 -13.42 10.64 0.68
CA GLU A 221 -14.01 9.88 1.79
C GLU A 221 -14.97 10.74 2.61
#